data_AF-A0A2D6HIL6-F1
#
_entry.id   AF-A0A2D6HIL6-F1
#
_cell.length_a   1.000
_cell.length_b   1.000
_cell.length_c   1.000
_cell.angle_alpha   90.00
_cell.angle_beta   90.00
_cell.angle_gamma   90.00
#
_symmetry.space_group_name_H-M   'P 1'
#
loop_
_entity.id
_entity.type
_entity.pdbx_description
1 polymer ?
#
loop_
_entity_poly.entity_id
_entity_poly.type
_entity_poly.pdbx_seq_one_letter_code
_entity_poly.pdbx_strand_id
1 'polypeptide(L)'
;MYVAVECISESKKHIVCVSRAVLDTWRTLKQDKKQSTEAFGVLIGGQNQSASQFWIEDCTQPLAKDDSTRTSFVMQDPRHQQSVDKHFEESKGTSGYLGTWHSHPEQIPSPSHVDLKDWHSCCARNSDRNLIFVIVGISHFCIYHRTGTEFKRIYKDLL
;
A
#
# COMPACT_ATOMS: atom_id res chain seq x y z
N MET A 1 10.07 -5.27 -19.52
CA MET A 1 8.82 -5.06 -20.27
C MET A 1 7.75 -4.80 -19.22
N TYR A 2 7.51 -3.53 -18.86
CA TYR A 2 6.59 -3.19 -17.78
C TYR A 2 5.15 -3.48 -18.23
N VAL A 3 4.54 -4.47 -17.59
CA VAL A 3 3.19 -4.97 -17.87
C VAL A 3 2.18 -4.01 -17.24
N ALA A 4 1.32 -3.44 -18.09
CA ALA A 4 0.09 -2.72 -17.76
C ALA A 4 0.18 -1.76 -16.56
N VAL A 5 0.49 -0.50 -16.87
CA VAL A 5 0.28 0.63 -15.98
C VAL A 5 -1.18 1.07 -16.17
N GLU A 6 -2.07 0.74 -15.25
CA GLU A 6 -3.38 1.39 -15.23
C GLU A 6 -3.22 2.74 -14.54
N CYS A 7 -3.34 3.83 -15.30
CA CYS A 7 -3.28 5.21 -14.79
C CYS A 7 -4.66 5.62 -14.31
N ILE A 8 -4.80 5.94 -13.02
CA ILE A 8 -6.13 6.10 -12.44
C ILE A 8 -6.20 7.30 -11.49
N SER A 9 -7.24 8.11 -11.67
CA SER A 9 -7.44 9.40 -10.98
C SER A 9 -8.92 9.62 -10.70
N GLU A 10 -9.35 9.58 -9.43
CA GLU A 10 -10.70 10.01 -9.02
C GLU A 10 -10.81 11.54 -8.86
N SER A 11 -9.72 12.23 -8.49
CA SER A 11 -9.77 13.63 -8.02
C SER A 11 -9.24 14.68 -9.01
N LYS A 12 -8.80 14.29 -10.22
CA LYS A 12 -8.00 15.09 -11.18
C LYS A 12 -6.70 15.69 -10.60
N LYS A 13 -6.35 15.34 -9.36
CA LYS A 13 -5.17 15.86 -8.62
C LYS A 13 -4.08 14.83 -8.40
N HIS A 14 -4.44 13.54 -8.36
CA HIS A 14 -3.50 12.44 -8.19
C HIS A 14 -3.69 11.42 -9.29
N ILE A 15 -2.60 10.96 -9.89
CA ILE A 15 -2.56 9.81 -10.79
C ILE A 15 -1.85 8.69 -10.05
N VAL A 16 -2.50 7.54 -9.91
CA VAL A 16 -1.86 6.36 -9.34
C VAL A 16 -1.79 5.29 -10.41
N CYS A 17 -0.62 4.69 -10.50
CA CYS A 17 -0.30 3.59 -11.39
C CYS A 17 -0.05 2.35 -10.56
N VAL A 18 -0.81 1.28 -10.75
CA VAL A 18 -0.61 0.02 -10.02
C VAL A 18 -0.21 -1.07 -11.00
N SER A 19 0.90 -1.77 -10.71
CA SER A 19 1.32 -2.89 -11.55
C SER A 19 0.32 -4.04 -11.45
N ARG A 20 0.17 -4.79 -12.54
CA ARG A 20 -0.71 -5.96 -12.56
C ARG A 20 -0.33 -7.01 -11.51
N ALA A 21 0.96 -7.21 -11.24
CA ALA A 21 1.43 -8.16 -10.24
C ALA A 21 0.97 -7.80 -8.82
N VAL A 22 0.91 -6.50 -8.50
CA VAL A 22 0.39 -6.00 -7.23
C VAL A 22 -1.12 -6.25 -7.14
N LEU A 23 -1.88 -5.95 -8.19
CA LEU A 23 -3.32 -6.25 -8.23
C LEU A 23 -3.59 -7.75 -8.05
N ASP A 24 -2.83 -8.62 -8.73
CA ASP A 24 -2.98 -10.07 -8.61
C ASP A 24 -2.62 -10.58 -7.19
N THR A 25 -1.64 -9.95 -6.54
CA THR A 25 -1.31 -10.21 -5.14
C THR A 25 -2.48 -9.84 -4.22
N TRP A 26 -3.02 -8.63 -4.35
CA TRP A 26 -4.16 -8.17 -3.55
C TRP A 26 -5.42 -9.01 -3.77
N ARG A 27 -5.71 -9.41 -5.02
CA ARG A 27 -6.83 -10.34 -5.34
C ARG A 27 -6.70 -11.66 -4.60
N THR A 28 -5.49 -12.18 -4.49
CA THR A 28 -5.19 -13.46 -3.85
C THR A 28 -5.24 -13.36 -2.33
N LEU A 29 -4.85 -12.22 -1.78
CA LEU A 29 -4.67 -12.02 -0.34
C LEU A 29 -5.80 -11.24 0.35
N LYS A 30 -6.90 -10.96 -0.34
CA LYS A 30 -8.09 -10.34 0.26
C LYS A 30 -8.65 -11.17 1.42
N GLN A 31 -9.21 -10.51 2.42
CA GLN A 31 -9.70 -11.13 3.65
C GLN A 31 -11.14 -11.66 3.51
N ASP A 32 -11.41 -12.49 2.51
CA ASP A 32 -12.76 -12.95 2.16
C ASP A 32 -13.28 -14.12 3.01
N LYS A 33 -12.39 -14.88 3.66
CA LYS A 33 -12.79 -15.98 4.55
C LYS A 33 -12.99 -15.52 5.99
N LYS A 34 -13.91 -16.17 6.68
CA LYS A 34 -14.22 -15.91 8.10
C LYS A 34 -13.00 -16.06 9.04
N GLN A 35 -12.06 -16.93 8.67
CA GLN A 35 -10.86 -17.20 9.47
C GLN A 35 -9.60 -16.50 8.93
N SER A 36 -9.69 -15.78 7.81
CA SER A 36 -8.54 -15.02 7.31
C SER A 36 -8.19 -13.90 8.30
N THR A 37 -6.91 -13.83 8.66
CA THR A 37 -6.31 -12.68 9.32
C THR A 37 -6.05 -11.58 8.30
N GLU A 38 -5.67 -10.39 8.76
CA GLU A 38 -5.23 -9.33 7.84
C GLU A 38 -3.97 -9.79 7.10
N ALA A 39 -3.98 -9.64 5.78
CA ALA A 39 -2.78 -9.62 4.96
C ALA A 39 -2.27 -8.18 4.86
N PHE A 40 -0.96 -8.01 4.72
CA PHE A 40 -0.29 -6.71 4.77
C PHE A 40 1.09 -6.79 4.15
N GLY A 41 1.68 -5.62 3.94
CA GLY A 41 3.07 -5.48 3.54
C GLY A 41 3.43 -4.06 3.18
N VAL A 42 4.65 -3.87 2.69
CA VAL A 42 5.13 -2.59 2.16
C VAL A 42 4.77 -2.45 0.68
N LEU A 43 4.55 -1.21 0.27
CA LEU A 43 4.43 -0.80 -1.12
C LEU A 43 5.80 -0.34 -1.62
N ILE A 44 6.17 -0.82 -2.80
CA ILE A 44 7.45 -0.53 -3.44
C ILE A 44 7.18 0.17 -4.77
N GLY A 45 7.88 1.28 -4.97
CA GLY A 45 7.74 2.09 -6.17
C GLY A 45 8.18 3.51 -5.91
N GLY A 46 7.56 4.48 -6.54
CA GLY A 46 8.00 5.86 -6.44
C GLY A 46 6.91 6.87 -6.72
N GLN A 47 7.33 8.13 -6.72
CA GLN A 47 6.47 9.28 -6.89
C GLN A 47 7.19 10.42 -7.59
N ASN A 48 6.44 11.28 -8.26
CA ASN A 48 7.01 12.51 -8.78
C ASN A 48 7.29 13.50 -7.65
N GLN A 49 8.08 14.54 -7.93
CA GLN A 49 8.52 15.51 -6.93
C GLN A 49 7.37 16.21 -6.18
N SER A 50 6.22 16.40 -6.85
CA SER A 50 5.05 17.04 -6.27
C SER A 50 4.09 16.09 -5.56
N ALA A 51 4.39 14.78 -5.50
CA ALA A 51 3.51 13.75 -4.94
C ALA A 51 2.08 13.79 -5.53
N SER A 52 1.98 14.11 -6.83
CA SER A 52 0.73 14.07 -7.60
C SER A 52 0.66 12.86 -8.52
N GLN A 53 1.77 12.13 -8.68
CA GLN A 53 1.83 10.89 -9.43
C GLN A 53 2.56 9.85 -8.61
N PHE A 54 1.97 8.67 -8.49
CA PHE A 54 2.53 7.53 -7.75
C PHE A 54 2.54 6.31 -8.65
N TRP A 55 3.60 5.51 -8.58
CA TRP A 55 3.69 4.21 -9.24
C TRP A 55 3.99 3.15 -8.21
N ILE A 56 3.06 2.22 -8.04
CA ILE A 56 3.19 1.02 -7.21
C ILE A 56 3.65 -0.10 -8.14
N GLU A 57 4.94 -0.44 -8.06
CA GLU A 57 5.59 -1.41 -8.93
C GLU A 57 5.51 -2.82 -8.36
N ASP A 58 5.73 -2.94 -7.05
CA ASP A 58 5.70 -4.20 -6.32
C ASP A 58 5.14 -3.99 -4.89
N CYS A 59 4.79 -5.08 -4.23
CA CYS A 59 4.45 -5.08 -2.81
C CYS A 59 4.86 -6.39 -2.16
N THR A 60 5.30 -6.31 -0.91
CA THR A 60 5.57 -7.54 -0.15
C THR A 60 4.27 -8.14 0.37
N GLN A 61 4.31 -9.43 0.67
CA GLN A 61 3.22 -10.18 1.31
C GLN A 61 3.58 -10.46 2.77
N PRO A 62 2.65 -10.94 3.62
CA PRO A 62 2.99 -11.41 4.95
C PRO A 62 4.08 -12.49 4.89
N LEU A 63 5.06 -12.36 5.78
CA LEU A 63 6.23 -13.23 5.85
C LEU A 63 6.23 -14.04 7.15
N ALA A 64 7.08 -15.06 7.19
CA ALA A 64 7.06 -16.08 8.24
C ALA A 64 7.30 -15.57 9.67
N LYS A 65 7.94 -14.40 9.84
CA LYS A 65 8.16 -13.81 11.16
C LYS A 65 7.12 -12.76 11.52
N ASP A 66 6.15 -12.47 10.66
CA ASP A 66 5.11 -11.51 11.00
C ASP A 66 4.00 -12.17 11.81
N ASP A 67 3.27 -11.34 12.55
CA ASP A 67 2.10 -11.76 13.31
C ASP A 67 0.87 -11.03 12.78
N SER A 68 -0.26 -11.74 12.63
CA SER A 68 -1.54 -11.09 12.35
C SER A 68 -2.72 -11.72 13.06
N THR A 69 -3.68 -10.85 13.35
CA THR A 69 -5.02 -11.22 13.81
C THR A 69 -6.02 -10.82 12.74
N ARG A 70 -7.32 -10.99 13.01
CA ARG A 70 -8.37 -10.59 12.08
C ARG A 70 -8.47 -9.06 11.90
N THR A 71 -7.96 -8.29 12.86
CA THR A 71 -8.16 -6.82 12.93
C THR A 71 -6.87 -6.06 13.30
N SER A 72 -5.70 -6.69 13.14
CA SER A 72 -4.39 -6.08 13.37
C SER A 72 -3.26 -6.95 12.85
N PHE A 73 -2.08 -6.35 12.67
CA PHE A 73 -0.85 -7.07 12.36
C PHE A 73 0.37 -6.40 13.00
N VAL A 74 1.47 -7.14 13.04
CA VAL A 74 2.81 -6.67 13.39
C VAL A 74 3.75 -7.09 12.26
N MET A 75 4.14 -6.11 11.44
CA MET A 75 5.10 -6.30 10.34
C MET A 75 6.52 -6.15 10.90
N GLN A 76 7.21 -7.28 11.08
CA GLN A 76 8.51 -7.35 11.76
C GLN A 76 9.57 -8.18 11.04
N ASP A 77 9.19 -8.90 9.99
CA ASP A 77 10.15 -9.66 9.21
C ASP A 77 11.12 -8.71 8.45
N PRO A 78 12.45 -8.81 8.67
CA PRO A 78 13.42 -7.91 8.05
C PRO A 78 13.45 -8.02 6.52
N ARG A 79 12.91 -9.10 5.94
CA ARG A 79 12.86 -9.27 4.49
C ARG A 79 11.96 -8.23 3.80
N HIS A 80 11.04 -7.58 4.51
CA HIS A 80 10.31 -6.44 3.95
C HIS A 80 11.26 -5.30 3.54
N GLN A 81 12.17 -4.92 4.44
CA GLN A 81 13.17 -3.89 4.16
C GLN A 81 14.17 -4.37 3.10
N GLN A 82 14.58 -5.64 3.15
CA GLN A 82 15.49 -6.20 2.13
C GLN A 82 14.88 -6.12 0.72
N SER A 83 13.56 -6.36 0.59
CA SER A 83 12.87 -6.20 -0.70
C SER A 83 12.86 -4.74 -1.16
N VAL A 84 12.64 -3.78 -0.26
CA VAL A 84 12.73 -2.35 -0.57
C VAL A 84 14.14 -1.98 -1.04
N ASP A 85 15.16 -2.37 -0.29
CA ASP A 85 16.56 -2.02 -0.56
C ASP A 85 17.01 -2.59 -1.91
N LYS A 86 16.62 -3.82 -2.21
CA LYS A 86 16.88 -4.47 -3.50
C LYS A 86 16.28 -3.68 -4.66
N HIS A 87 15.00 -3.30 -4.58
CA HIS A 87 14.35 -2.52 -5.64
C HIS A 87 15.00 -1.14 -5.79
N PHE A 88 15.43 -0.53 -4.67
CA PHE A 88 16.11 0.76 -4.69
C PHE A 88 17.46 0.68 -5.39
N GLU A 89 18.27 -0.34 -5.08
CA GLU A 89 19.55 -0.57 -5.74
C GLU A 89 19.38 -0.87 -7.24
N GLU A 90 18.51 -1.82 -7.58
CA GLU A 90 18.28 -2.25 -8.96
C GLU A 90 17.73 -1.12 -9.85
N SER A 91 16.89 -0.25 -9.28
CA SER A 91 16.32 0.91 -9.97
C SER A 91 17.23 2.14 -9.97
N LYS A 92 18.41 2.08 -9.35
CA LYS A 92 19.31 3.23 -9.14
C LYS A 92 18.62 4.39 -8.40
N GLY A 93 17.78 4.04 -7.44
CA GLY A 93 17.16 4.94 -6.49
C GLY A 93 15.79 5.49 -6.88
N THR A 94 15.17 5.00 -7.96
CA THR A 94 13.85 5.51 -8.41
C THR A 94 12.66 4.69 -7.90
N SER A 95 12.90 3.51 -7.33
CA SER A 95 11.88 2.62 -6.77
C SER A 95 12.27 2.19 -5.35
N GLY A 96 11.50 2.60 -4.34
CA GLY A 96 11.80 2.31 -2.94
C GLY A 96 10.53 2.28 -2.09
N TYR A 97 10.67 2.54 -0.78
CA TYR A 97 9.54 2.52 0.14
C TYR A 97 8.54 3.63 -0.17
N LEU A 98 7.31 3.23 -0.52
CA LEU A 98 6.21 4.11 -0.92
C LEU A 98 5.11 4.20 0.14
N GLY A 99 5.05 3.24 1.07
CA GLY A 99 4.06 3.16 2.15
C GLY A 99 3.69 1.73 2.47
N THR A 100 2.50 1.50 2.99
CA THR A 100 2.01 0.16 3.37
C THR A 100 0.64 -0.16 2.79
N TRP A 101 0.36 -1.45 2.68
CA TRP A 101 -0.97 -1.95 2.38
C TRP A 101 -1.40 -2.98 3.42
N HIS A 102 -2.71 -3.11 3.61
CA HIS A 102 -3.31 -4.20 4.38
C HIS A 102 -4.72 -4.53 3.87
N SER A 103 -5.27 -5.66 4.27
CA SER A 103 -6.61 -6.10 3.88
C SER A 103 -7.64 -5.90 4.98
N HIS A 104 -8.88 -5.54 4.63
CA HIS A 104 -10.03 -5.55 5.52
C HIS A 104 -11.09 -6.54 5.02
N PRO A 105 -11.92 -7.12 5.91
CA PRO A 105 -13.04 -7.98 5.53
C PRO A 105 -14.29 -7.14 5.15
N GLU A 106 -14.08 -5.98 4.52
CA GLU A 106 -15.09 -5.02 4.09
C GLU A 106 -15.22 -5.06 2.56
N GLN A 107 -16.41 -4.82 2.00
CA GLN A 107 -16.56 -4.77 0.54
C GLN A 107 -15.77 -3.61 -0.07
N ILE A 108 -16.01 -2.41 0.45
CA ILE A 108 -15.27 -1.20 0.15
C ILE A 108 -14.65 -0.76 1.48
N PRO A 109 -13.33 -0.85 1.63
CA PRO A 109 -12.72 -0.69 2.93
C PRO A 109 -12.60 0.78 3.36
N SER A 110 -12.53 0.99 4.66
CA SER A 110 -12.25 2.29 5.28
C SER A 110 -11.25 2.15 6.42
N PRO A 111 -10.37 3.15 6.65
CA PRO A 111 -9.39 3.07 7.72
C PRO A 111 -10.07 3.12 9.09
N SER A 112 -9.61 2.26 9.97
CA SER A 112 -9.88 2.30 11.40
C SER A 112 -9.04 3.37 12.10
N HIS A 113 -9.31 3.61 13.38
CA HIS A 113 -8.47 4.49 14.20
C HIS A 113 -7.03 3.95 14.37
N VAL A 114 -6.87 2.62 14.38
CA VAL A 114 -5.55 1.97 14.50
C VAL A 114 -4.73 2.27 13.26
N ASP A 115 -5.35 2.17 12.07
CA ASP A 115 -4.69 2.44 10.79
C ASP A 115 -4.22 3.89 10.72
N LEU A 116 -5.10 4.85 11.05
CA LEU A 116 -4.74 6.27 11.04
C LEU A 116 -3.55 6.56 11.97
N LYS A 117 -3.52 5.95 13.16
CA LYS A 117 -2.42 6.12 14.11
C LYS A 117 -1.10 5.52 13.59
N ASP A 118 -1.15 4.34 12.98
CA ASP A 118 0.03 3.74 12.36
C ASP A 118 0.51 4.59 11.18
N TRP A 119 -0.40 5.07 10.32
CA TRP A 119 -0.06 5.89 9.15
C TRP A 119 0.60 7.22 9.56
N HIS A 120 0.11 7.86 10.62
CA HIS A 120 0.78 9.02 11.21
C HIS A 120 2.21 8.68 11.67
N SER A 121 2.40 7.54 12.32
CA SER A 121 3.71 7.08 12.78
C SER A 121 4.64 6.76 11.61
N CYS A 122 4.13 6.12 10.55
CA CYS A 122 4.84 5.87 9.30
C CYS A 122 5.32 7.17 8.66
N CYS A 123 4.43 8.17 8.51
CA CYS A 123 4.80 9.48 7.98
C CYS A 123 5.81 10.22 8.87
N ALA A 124 5.73 10.09 10.20
CA ALA A 124 6.67 10.72 11.12
C ALA A 124 8.08 10.12 11.01
N ARG A 125 8.19 8.79 10.83
CA ARG A 125 9.48 8.10 10.61
C ARG A 125 10.08 8.35 9.23
N ASN A 126 9.26 8.77 8.26
CA ASN A 126 9.64 8.98 6.86
C ASN A 126 9.28 10.41 6.43
N SER A 127 9.78 11.41 7.16
CA SER A 127 9.42 12.83 6.94
C SER A 127 9.98 13.41 5.63
N ASP A 128 10.90 12.71 4.99
CA ASP A 128 11.56 13.08 3.73
C ASP A 128 10.74 12.75 2.47
N ARG A 129 9.61 12.05 2.62
CA ARG A 129 8.80 11.55 1.50
C ARG A 129 7.31 11.62 1.77
N ASN A 130 6.51 11.61 0.71
CA ASN A 130 5.06 11.48 0.83
C ASN A 130 4.68 10.00 0.66
N LEU A 131 3.95 9.47 1.63
CA LEU A 131 3.52 8.07 1.64
C LEU A 131 2.08 7.95 1.17
N ILE A 132 1.78 6.82 0.54
CA ILE A 132 0.41 6.37 0.30
C ILE A 132 0.12 5.11 1.11
N PHE A 133 -1.16 4.92 1.42
CA PHE A 133 -1.62 3.77 2.19
C PHE A 133 -2.75 3.10 1.44
N VAL A 134 -2.74 1.77 1.37
CA VAL A 134 -3.74 0.99 0.65
C VAL A 134 -4.49 0.10 1.61
N ILE A 135 -5.82 0.09 1.50
CA ILE A 135 -6.64 -0.93 2.13
C ILE A 135 -7.33 -1.75 1.04
N VAL A 136 -7.14 -3.06 1.09
CA VAL A 136 -7.71 -4.03 0.16
C VAL A 136 -8.94 -4.66 0.79
N GLY A 137 -10.12 -4.36 0.24
CA GLY A 137 -11.37 -5.00 0.62
C GLY A 137 -11.67 -6.24 -0.20
N ILE A 138 -12.90 -6.73 -0.08
CA ILE A 138 -13.37 -7.94 -0.78
C ILE A 138 -13.65 -7.65 -2.26
N SER A 139 -14.22 -6.47 -2.56
CA SER A 139 -14.54 -6.06 -3.94
C SER A 139 -13.73 -4.87 -4.43
N HIS A 140 -13.23 -4.02 -3.55
CA HIS A 140 -12.50 -2.82 -3.93
C HIS A 140 -11.21 -2.67 -3.13
N PHE A 141 -10.23 -1.99 -3.70
CA PHE A 141 -9.14 -1.39 -2.94
C PHE A 141 -9.29 0.12 -2.89
N CYS A 142 -8.81 0.72 -1.81
CA CYS A 142 -8.84 2.16 -1.57
C CYS A 142 -7.41 2.65 -1.30
N ILE A 143 -7.03 3.76 -1.93
CA ILE A 143 -5.72 4.40 -1.72
C ILE A 143 -5.91 5.73 -1.01
N TYR A 144 -5.11 5.95 0.03
CA TYR A 144 -5.12 7.12 0.89
C TYR A 144 -3.81 7.87 0.81
N HIS A 145 -3.89 9.20 0.86
CA HIS A 145 -2.74 10.08 0.91
C HIS A 145 -2.97 11.19 1.94
N ARG A 146 -1.89 11.62 2.61
CA ARG A 146 -1.97 12.65 3.66
C ARG A 146 -2.17 14.03 3.04
N THR A 147 -3.18 14.75 3.50
CA THR A 147 -3.45 16.16 3.16
C THR A 147 -3.52 16.96 4.44
N GLY A 148 -2.45 17.68 4.79
CA GLY A 148 -2.32 18.32 6.10
C GLY A 148 -2.20 17.26 7.21
N THR A 149 -3.13 17.29 8.17
CA THR A 149 -3.19 16.31 9.27
C THR A 149 -4.16 15.16 9.01
N GLU A 150 -4.85 15.15 7.87
CA GLU A 150 -5.86 14.13 7.56
C GLU A 150 -5.38 13.20 6.46
N PHE A 151 -5.90 11.97 6.45
CA PHE A 151 -5.75 11.03 5.35
C PHE A 151 -7.00 11.05 4.49
N LYS A 152 -6.84 11.37 3.20
CA LYS A 152 -7.94 11.43 2.24
C LYS A 152 -7.82 10.28 1.27
N ARG A 153 -8.94 9.61 0.99
CA ARG A 153 -9.01 8.64 -0.10
C ARG A 153 -8.83 9.40 -1.41
N ILE A 154 -7.73 9.11 -2.10
CA ILE A 154 -7.41 9.74 -3.39
C ILE A 154 -7.86 8.88 -4.56
N TYR A 155 -8.16 7.60 -4.29
CA TYR A 155 -8.56 6.63 -5.28
C TYR A 155 -9.30 5.43 -4.67
N LYS A 156 -10.20 4.82 -5.44
CA LYS A 156 -10.90 3.57 -5.15
C LYS A 156 -11.29 2.90 -6.47
N ASP A 157 -11.12 1.59 -6.56
CA ASP A 157 -11.62 0.81 -7.71
C ASP A 157 -11.83 -0.65 -7.36
N LEU A 158 -12.46 -1.36 -8.28
CA LEU A 158 -12.67 -2.80 -8.20
C LEU A 158 -11.34 -3.52 -8.18
N LEU A 159 -11.27 -4.52 -7.30
CA LEU A 159 -10.12 -5.42 -7.17
C LEU A 159 -10.13 -6.49 -8.26
#